data_AF-A0A8J6DQE2-F1
#
_entry.id   AF-A0A8J6DQE2-F1
#
_cell.length_a   1.000
_cell.length_b   1.000
_cell.length_c   1.000
_cell.angle_alpha   90.00
_cell.angle_beta   90.00
_cell.angle_gamma   90.00
#
_symmetry.space_group_name_H-M   'P 1'
#
loop_
_entity.id
_entity.type
_entity.pdbx_description
1 polymer ?
#
loop_
_entity_poly.entity_id
_entity_poly.type
_entity_poly.pdbx_seq_one_letter_code
_entity_poly.pdbx_strand_id
1 'polypeptide(L)'
;RIRLAGVREWRKPGGPARTSAPRSSPSPRPLGHRAPRRPIPPKRLPAMAAVAGLRAFGAKGLGGRLRRGPWAPLTTGFCSRGPAGAGHPEPGSRPTSARQRDGIRNIVLSNPKRRNALSLAMLKSLQSDLLHEAESKDLKVIIISAEGPVFSSGHDLKELTEEQGPDYHTQIFQTCSEVMMQIQRHPVPVIAMVNGLATAAGCQLVASCDIAVASDKSSFATPGVNIGLFCSTPGVALGRAVPRKVALEMLFTGEPISAQEALRHGLLSKVVPEERLEEETMKIAKKIASLSRSVVSLGKAAFYKQLPQDLTTAYCLTSQAMVDNVALQDGQEGIKAFIQKRKPNWSH
;
A
#
# COMPACT_ATOMS: atom_id res chain seq x y z
N ARG A 1 -58.45 -24.66 25.04
CA ARG A 1 -59.37 -23.55 25.40
C ARG A 1 -58.81 -22.29 24.70
N ILE A 2 -59.15 -21.97 23.44
CA ILE A 2 -60.33 -21.22 22.90
C ILE A 2 -60.41 -19.83 23.57
N ARG A 3 -60.40 -18.64 22.94
CA ARG A 3 -60.82 -18.00 21.65
C ARG A 3 -59.89 -16.78 21.39
N LEU A 4 -59.41 -16.38 20.19
CA LEU A 4 -60.00 -15.88 18.92
C LEU A 4 -60.82 -14.57 19.01
N ALA A 5 -60.38 -13.49 18.33
CA ALA A 5 -61.01 -12.93 17.11
C ALA A 5 -60.50 -11.51 16.75
N GLY A 6 -60.31 -11.22 15.46
CA GLY A 6 -60.11 -9.86 14.95
C GLY A 6 -59.48 -9.72 13.55
N VAL A 7 -60.03 -10.39 12.54
CA VAL A 7 -59.67 -10.26 11.10
C VAL A 7 -60.51 -9.14 10.46
N ARG A 8 -59.93 -8.37 9.51
CA ARG A 8 -60.71 -7.60 8.51
C ARG A 8 -60.27 -7.97 7.10
N GLU A 9 -61.28 -8.26 6.29
CA GLU A 9 -61.24 -8.86 4.96
C GLU A 9 -60.96 -7.88 3.81
N TRP A 10 -60.52 -8.48 2.71
CA TRP A 10 -60.40 -7.97 1.35
C TRP A 10 -61.75 -7.82 0.62
N ARG A 11 -61.87 -6.85 -0.30
CA ARG A 11 -62.69 -6.97 -1.53
C ARG A 11 -62.03 -6.24 -2.72
N LYS A 12 -62.05 -6.89 -3.89
CA LYS A 12 -61.88 -6.41 -5.29
C LYS A 12 -63.08 -6.99 -6.10
N PRO A 13 -63.22 -6.75 -7.41
CA PRO A 13 -63.25 -5.50 -8.19
C PRO A 13 -64.55 -5.40 -9.06
N GLY A 14 -64.85 -4.22 -9.62
CA GLY A 14 -65.92 -4.05 -10.62
C GLY A 14 -65.43 -3.25 -11.83
N GLY A 15 -65.65 -3.78 -13.04
CA GLY A 15 -65.42 -3.12 -14.34
C GLY A 15 -66.67 -2.35 -14.83
N PRO A 16 -66.82 -2.10 -16.15
CA PRO A 16 -66.44 -0.82 -16.76
C PRO A 16 -67.62 -0.04 -17.38
N ALA A 17 -67.43 1.26 -17.63
CA ALA A 17 -68.26 2.04 -18.54
C ALA A 17 -67.41 3.04 -19.36
N ARG A 18 -67.56 2.97 -20.70
CA ARG A 18 -67.16 3.98 -21.70
C ARG A 18 -68.17 5.16 -21.65
N THR A 19 -68.03 6.37 -22.19
CA THR A 19 -67.37 6.98 -23.37
C THR A 19 -67.51 8.52 -23.22
N SER A 20 -66.52 9.32 -23.66
CA SER A 20 -66.67 10.42 -24.66
C SER A 20 -65.45 11.34 -24.66
N ALA A 21 -64.88 11.58 -25.85
CA ALA A 21 -63.67 12.36 -26.13
C ALA A 21 -63.87 13.88 -26.06
N PRO A 22 -62.78 14.67 -26.00
CA PRO A 22 -62.58 15.63 -27.08
C PRO A 22 -61.12 15.83 -27.56
N ARG A 23 -61.03 16.03 -28.89
CA ARG A 23 -60.16 16.90 -29.70
C ARG A 23 -58.63 16.82 -29.60
N SER A 24 -58.08 16.41 -30.73
CA SER A 24 -56.68 16.37 -31.16
C SER A 24 -56.00 17.74 -31.24
N SER A 25 -54.81 17.84 -30.63
CA SER A 25 -53.81 18.89 -30.85
C SER A 25 -52.79 18.46 -31.93
N PRO A 26 -52.21 19.40 -32.71
CA PRO A 26 -51.42 19.08 -33.90
C PRO A 26 -50.02 18.54 -33.57
N SER A 27 -49.56 17.59 -34.39
CA SER A 27 -48.25 16.94 -34.34
C SER A 27 -47.10 17.89 -34.71
N PRO A 28 -45.96 17.88 -33.99
CA PRO A 28 -44.76 18.59 -34.42
C PRO A 28 -44.06 17.87 -35.59
N ARG A 29 -43.61 18.66 -36.58
CA ARG A 29 -42.89 18.21 -37.79
C ARG A 29 -41.54 17.54 -37.44
N PRO A 30 -41.07 16.56 -38.23
CA PRO A 30 -39.78 15.93 -38.02
C PRO A 30 -38.63 16.88 -38.40
N LEU A 31 -37.70 17.10 -37.46
CA LEU A 31 -36.42 17.77 -37.69
C LEU A 31 -35.50 16.82 -38.47
N GLY A 32 -35.01 17.30 -39.63
CA GLY A 32 -34.11 16.56 -40.51
C GLY A 32 -32.79 16.18 -39.83
N HIS A 33 -32.39 14.92 -40.02
CA HIS A 33 -31.09 14.40 -39.63
C HIS A 33 -29.96 15.12 -40.40
N ARG A 34 -29.13 15.90 -39.69
CA ARG A 34 -27.79 16.28 -40.17
C ARG A 34 -26.84 15.11 -39.94
N ALA A 35 -26.20 14.64 -41.02
CA ALA A 35 -25.16 13.62 -40.97
C ALA A 35 -23.99 14.03 -40.03
N PRO A 36 -23.38 13.09 -39.29
CA PRO A 36 -22.22 13.38 -38.46
C PRO A 36 -21.00 13.71 -39.33
N ARG A 37 -20.34 14.83 -39.02
CA ARG A 37 -19.04 15.20 -39.63
C ARG A 37 -18.00 14.13 -39.28
N ARG A 38 -17.30 13.61 -40.29
CA ARG A 38 -16.18 12.68 -40.12
C ARG A 38 -15.07 13.33 -39.29
N PRO A 39 -14.42 12.59 -38.35
CA PRO A 39 -13.26 13.10 -37.65
C PRO A 39 -12.05 13.23 -38.60
N ILE A 40 -11.35 14.35 -38.50
CA ILE A 40 -10.09 14.62 -39.19
C ILE A 40 -8.99 13.80 -38.50
N PRO A 41 -8.14 13.03 -39.21
CA PRO A 41 -7.05 12.30 -38.59
C PRO A 41 -5.95 13.25 -38.11
N PRO A 42 -5.28 13.00 -36.97
CA PRO A 42 -4.16 13.82 -36.53
C PRO A 42 -2.98 13.66 -37.49
N LYS A 43 -2.37 14.80 -37.88
CA LYS A 43 -1.15 14.85 -38.69
C LYS A 43 -0.02 14.14 -37.94
N ARG A 44 0.60 13.14 -38.58
CA ARG A 44 1.83 12.48 -38.12
C ARG A 44 2.97 13.51 -38.09
N LEU A 45 3.59 13.68 -36.92
CA LEU A 45 4.90 14.32 -36.79
C LEU A 45 5.98 13.31 -37.22
N PRO A 46 7.01 13.73 -37.98
CA PRO A 46 8.09 12.82 -38.38
C PRO A 46 8.98 12.49 -37.17
N ALA A 47 9.30 11.20 -37.05
CA ALA A 47 10.23 10.67 -36.07
C ALA A 47 11.63 11.25 -36.27
N MET A 48 12.19 11.87 -35.24
CA MET A 48 13.62 12.20 -35.21
C MET A 48 14.41 10.93 -34.94
N ALA A 49 15.29 10.60 -35.88
CA ALA A 49 16.27 9.53 -35.79
C ALA A 49 17.30 9.86 -34.68
N ALA A 50 17.47 8.93 -33.74
CA ALA A 50 18.58 8.96 -32.79
C ALA A 50 19.85 8.47 -33.50
N VAL A 51 20.83 9.38 -33.61
CA VAL A 51 22.20 9.07 -34.04
C VAL A 51 22.94 8.48 -32.84
N ALA A 52 23.21 7.18 -32.87
CA ALA A 52 24.11 6.51 -31.93
C ALA A 52 25.55 6.60 -32.48
N GLY A 53 26.37 7.46 -31.87
CA GLY A 53 27.81 7.54 -32.10
C GLY A 53 28.56 6.53 -31.23
N LEU A 54 29.32 5.65 -31.88
CA LEU A 54 30.34 4.79 -31.27
C LEU A 54 31.39 5.63 -30.52
N ARG A 55 31.90 5.09 -29.39
CA ARG A 55 33.33 5.12 -29.06
C ARG A 55 33.67 3.99 -28.09
N ALA A 56 34.28 2.93 -28.63
CA ALA A 56 35.05 1.95 -27.88
C ALA A 56 36.45 2.52 -27.61
N PHE A 57 36.96 2.35 -26.39
CA PHE A 57 38.37 2.58 -26.08
C PHE A 57 38.99 1.32 -25.50
N GLY A 58 40.18 1.03 -26.01
CA GLY A 58 40.86 -0.26 -25.96
C GLY A 58 41.44 -0.63 -24.59
N ALA A 59 41.55 -1.94 -24.41
CA ALA A 59 42.41 -2.58 -23.43
C ALA A 59 43.78 -2.90 -24.05
N LYS A 60 44.86 -2.61 -23.33
CA LYS A 60 46.22 -3.22 -23.39
C LYS A 60 46.87 -2.90 -22.03
N GLY A 61 47.25 -3.90 -21.22
CA GLY A 61 48.62 -4.45 -21.13
C GLY A 61 49.45 -3.59 -20.14
N LEU A 62 50.31 -4.04 -19.24
CA LEU A 62 51.14 -5.24 -19.06
C LEU A 62 51.45 -5.38 -17.54
N GLY A 63 51.92 -6.56 -17.14
CA GLY A 63 52.31 -6.87 -15.76
C GLY A 63 53.67 -6.33 -15.30
N GLY A 64 54.07 -6.79 -14.11
CA GLY A 64 55.44 -6.60 -13.61
C GLY A 64 55.52 -6.58 -12.09
N ARG A 65 55.96 -7.70 -11.51
CA ARG A 65 56.35 -7.88 -10.10
C ARG A 65 57.43 -6.87 -9.70
N LEU A 66 57.51 -6.54 -8.41
CA LEU A 66 58.74 -6.63 -7.61
C LEU A 66 58.46 -6.47 -6.10
N ARG A 67 59.47 -6.87 -5.33
CA ARG A 67 59.46 -7.53 -4.02
C ARG A 67 59.88 -6.59 -2.88
N ARG A 68 59.51 -7.01 -1.64
CA ARG A 68 60.23 -6.90 -0.33
C ARG A 68 60.57 -5.48 0.13
N GLY A 69 60.26 -5.05 1.35
CA GLY A 69 60.53 -5.64 2.66
C GLY A 69 60.92 -4.50 3.62
N PRO A 70 61.08 -4.76 4.93
CA PRO A 70 60.57 -3.90 6.01
C PRO A 70 61.62 -3.00 6.66
N TRP A 71 61.18 -1.96 7.38
CA TRP A 71 61.81 -1.45 8.62
C TRP A 71 60.87 -0.47 9.35
N ALA A 72 60.68 -0.72 10.65
CA ALA A 72 60.21 0.24 11.65
C ALA A 72 61.42 1.09 12.13
N PRO A 73 61.26 2.22 12.85
CA PRO A 73 60.90 2.15 14.27
C PRO A 73 60.06 3.32 14.84
N LEU A 74 59.71 3.12 16.10
CA LEU A 74 58.95 3.92 17.07
C LEU A 74 59.49 5.34 17.30
N THR A 75 58.60 6.29 17.56
CA THR A 75 58.83 7.33 18.57
C THR A 75 57.57 7.61 19.39
N THR A 76 57.82 7.78 20.67
CA THR A 76 56.96 8.11 21.80
C THR A 76 56.43 9.54 21.75
N GLY A 77 55.27 9.80 22.36
CA GLY A 77 55.08 11.07 23.05
C GLY A 77 53.65 11.61 23.12
N PHE A 78 53.22 11.82 24.37
CA PHE A 78 52.30 12.87 24.82
C PHE A 78 50.78 12.63 24.77
N CYS A 79 50.25 12.28 25.94
CA CYS A 79 48.90 12.59 26.36
C CYS A 79 48.73 14.11 26.50
N SER A 80 47.72 14.66 25.82
CA SER A 80 47.07 15.91 26.22
C SER A 80 45.56 15.75 26.07
N ARG A 81 44.85 15.80 27.20
CA ARG A 81 43.38 15.85 27.26
C ARG A 81 42.89 17.11 26.56
N GLY A 82 42.17 16.94 25.45
CA GLY A 82 41.33 17.96 24.81
C GLY A 82 39.87 17.89 25.29
N PRO A 83 39.09 18.96 25.12
CA PRO A 83 37.76 19.09 25.72
C PRO A 83 36.74 18.19 25.02
N ALA A 84 35.76 17.73 25.80
CA ALA A 84 34.60 16.99 25.34
C ALA A 84 33.83 17.83 24.31
N GLY A 85 33.91 17.44 23.04
CA GLY A 85 33.22 18.09 21.93
C GLY A 85 32.57 17.03 21.05
N ALA A 86 31.24 17.12 20.95
CA ALA A 86 30.35 16.40 20.04
C ALA A 86 30.60 14.89 19.96
N GLY A 87 29.98 14.14 20.87
CA GLY A 87 29.78 12.71 20.68
C GLY A 87 29.07 12.49 19.35
N HIS A 88 29.77 11.89 18.38
CA HIS A 88 29.11 11.19 17.30
C HIS A 88 28.09 10.24 17.94
N PRO A 89 26.82 10.24 17.50
CA PRO A 89 25.87 9.26 18.01
C PRO A 89 26.47 7.88 17.70
N GLU A 90 26.68 7.09 18.76
CA GLU A 90 26.84 5.64 18.67
C GLU A 90 25.96 5.13 17.53
N PRO A 91 26.45 4.27 16.61
CA PRO A 91 25.66 3.78 15.49
C PRO A 91 24.43 3.09 16.07
N GLY A 92 23.33 3.85 16.11
CA GLY A 92 22.12 3.43 16.80
C GLY A 92 21.63 2.14 16.19
N SER A 93 21.07 1.26 17.03
CA SER A 93 20.34 0.09 16.56
C SER A 93 19.40 0.50 15.44
N ARG A 94 19.51 -0.17 14.29
CA ARG A 94 18.71 0.09 13.09
C ARG A 94 17.22 0.22 13.47
N PRO A 95 16.50 1.27 13.03
CA PRO A 95 15.15 1.56 13.52
C PRO A 95 14.09 0.56 13.05
N THR A 96 14.42 -0.29 12.07
CA THR A 96 13.64 -1.48 11.72
C THR A 96 14.49 -2.74 11.85
N SER A 97 13.82 -3.87 12.12
CA SER A 97 14.42 -5.19 12.00
C SER A 97 13.56 -6.08 11.10
N ALA A 98 14.19 -6.83 10.20
CA ALA A 98 13.51 -7.73 9.29
C ALA A 98 13.98 -9.18 9.47
N ARG A 99 13.03 -10.11 9.48
CA ARG A 99 13.31 -11.56 9.49
C ARG A 99 12.39 -12.24 8.48
N GLN A 100 12.94 -13.20 7.72
CA GLN A 100 12.18 -13.96 6.73
C GLN A 100 12.25 -15.44 7.05
N ARG A 101 11.08 -16.10 7.08
CA ARG A 101 10.95 -17.54 7.29
C ARG A 101 9.71 -18.06 6.57
N ASP A 102 9.81 -19.22 5.93
CA ASP A 102 8.67 -19.87 5.24
C ASP A 102 7.95 -18.94 4.24
N GLY A 103 8.73 -18.06 3.59
CA GLY A 103 8.27 -17.05 2.64
C GLY A 103 7.53 -15.84 3.21
N ILE A 104 7.48 -15.73 4.53
CA ILE A 104 6.89 -14.60 5.26
C ILE A 104 8.02 -13.74 5.79
N ARG A 105 8.08 -12.48 5.36
CA ARG A 105 9.00 -11.49 5.93
C ARG A 105 8.27 -10.63 6.96
N ASN A 106 8.71 -10.64 8.20
CA ASN A 106 8.22 -9.72 9.23
C ASN A 106 9.22 -8.57 9.39
N ILE A 107 8.76 -7.35 9.12
CA ILE A 107 9.48 -6.09 9.34
C ILE A 107 8.87 -5.43 10.57
N VAL A 108 9.68 -5.27 11.62
CA VAL A 108 9.26 -4.67 12.89
C VAL A 108 9.79 -3.25 12.97
N LEU A 109 8.92 -2.28 13.23
CA LEU A 109 9.31 -0.93 13.65
C LEU A 109 9.83 -1.03 15.10
N SER A 110 11.13 -0.79 15.30
CA SER A 110 11.86 -1.13 16.53
C SER A 110 12.45 0.11 17.21
N ASN A 111 11.65 1.16 17.35
CA ASN A 111 12.01 2.35 18.12
C ASN A 111 10.87 2.80 19.07
N PRO A 112 10.46 1.94 20.03
CA PRO A 112 9.33 2.23 20.92
C PRO A 112 9.57 3.46 21.80
N LYS A 113 10.84 3.75 22.17
CA LYS A 113 11.22 4.93 22.96
C LYS A 113 10.84 6.24 22.27
N ARG A 114 10.76 6.24 20.93
CA ARG A 114 10.30 7.37 20.11
C ARG A 114 8.94 7.10 19.48
N ARG A 115 8.14 6.20 20.07
CA ARG A 115 6.81 5.80 19.59
C ARG A 115 6.79 5.37 18.11
N ASN A 116 7.88 4.75 17.67
CA ASN A 116 8.08 4.32 16.28
C ASN A 116 7.82 5.45 15.26
N ALA A 117 8.25 6.67 15.59
CA ALA A 117 8.13 7.81 14.69
C ALA A 117 8.81 7.51 13.34
N LEU A 118 8.11 7.82 12.25
CA LEU A 118 8.56 7.74 10.86
C LEU A 118 9.49 8.92 10.55
N SER A 119 10.61 8.98 11.26
CA SER A 119 11.74 9.84 10.92
C SER A 119 12.33 9.46 9.56
N LEU A 120 13.15 10.33 8.97
CA LEU A 120 13.82 10.01 7.71
C LEU A 120 14.65 8.71 7.81
N ALA A 121 15.31 8.49 8.95
CA ALA A 121 16.07 7.26 9.21
C ALA A 121 15.17 6.02 9.28
N MET A 122 14.01 6.12 9.96
CA MET A 122 13.02 5.04 10.01
C MET A 122 12.48 4.72 8.61
N LEU A 123 12.10 5.73 7.83
CA LEU A 123 11.58 5.57 6.48
C LEU A 123 12.59 4.92 5.54
N LYS A 124 13.85 5.35 5.55
CA LYS A 124 14.93 4.73 4.77
C LYS A 124 15.19 3.28 5.18
N SER A 125 15.14 3.01 6.48
CA SER A 125 15.34 1.64 6.99
C SER A 125 14.20 0.71 6.58
N LEU A 126 12.94 1.17 6.69
CA LEU A 126 11.75 0.46 6.26
C LEU A 126 11.76 0.22 4.74
N GLN A 127 12.08 1.25 3.96
CA GLN A 127 12.27 1.13 2.51
C GLN A 127 13.29 0.06 2.14
N SER A 128 14.45 0.05 2.81
CA SER A 128 15.48 -0.95 2.57
C SER A 128 14.98 -2.36 2.88
N ASP A 129 14.20 -2.56 3.95
CA ASP A 129 13.66 -3.88 4.31
C ASP A 129 12.53 -4.34 3.38
N LEU A 130 11.74 -3.41 2.84
CA LEU A 130 10.74 -3.69 1.81
C LEU A 130 11.41 -4.18 0.52
N LEU A 131 12.41 -3.44 0.04
CA LEU A 131 13.01 -3.68 -1.29
C LEU A 131 14.07 -4.78 -1.30
N HIS A 132 14.61 -5.17 -0.15
CA HIS A 132 15.63 -6.21 -0.07
C HIS A 132 15.12 -7.52 -0.69
N GLU A 133 15.76 -8.00 -1.76
CA GLU A 133 15.36 -9.24 -2.44
C GLU A 133 13.86 -9.32 -2.80
N ALA A 134 13.22 -8.20 -3.14
CA ALA A 134 11.78 -8.16 -3.44
C ALA A 134 11.37 -9.11 -4.58
N GLU A 135 12.27 -9.34 -5.54
CA GLU A 135 12.07 -10.26 -6.66
C GLU A 135 12.40 -11.73 -6.35
N SER A 136 12.89 -12.03 -5.14
CA SER A 136 13.15 -13.41 -4.73
C SER A 136 11.87 -14.23 -4.77
N LYS A 137 11.98 -15.42 -5.35
CA LYS A 137 10.91 -16.43 -5.36
C LYS A 137 10.61 -16.91 -3.96
N ASP A 138 11.54 -16.80 -3.01
CA ASP A 138 11.33 -17.21 -1.63
C ASP A 138 10.44 -16.23 -0.87
N LEU A 139 10.41 -14.96 -1.24
CA LEU A 139 9.51 -13.98 -0.63
C LEU A 139 8.08 -14.12 -1.20
N LYS A 140 7.10 -14.33 -0.31
CA LYS A 140 5.68 -14.53 -0.69
C LYS A 140 4.74 -13.48 -0.11
N VAL A 141 5.07 -12.92 1.05
CA VAL A 141 4.25 -11.91 1.75
C VAL A 141 5.10 -11.17 2.78
N ILE A 142 4.80 -9.88 2.99
CA ILE A 142 5.42 -9.05 4.03
C ILE A 142 4.38 -8.76 5.12
N ILE A 143 4.81 -8.80 6.38
CA ILE A 143 4.09 -8.25 7.53
C ILE A 143 4.90 -7.06 8.05
N ILE A 144 4.26 -5.91 8.23
CA ILE A 144 4.80 -4.76 8.95
C ILE A 144 4.14 -4.73 10.33
N SER A 145 4.94 -4.86 11.36
CA SER A 145 4.52 -4.82 12.77
C SER A 145 5.36 -3.79 13.54
N ALA A 146 5.08 -3.60 14.83
CA ALA A 146 5.78 -2.62 15.65
C ALA A 146 6.03 -3.14 17.06
N GLU A 147 7.13 -2.68 17.66
CA GLU A 147 7.45 -2.93 19.06
C GLU A 147 6.79 -1.86 19.95
N GLY A 148 6.26 -2.29 21.10
CA GLY A 148 5.65 -1.40 22.09
C GLY A 148 4.18 -1.04 21.80
N PRO A 149 3.58 -0.14 22.61
CA PRO A 149 2.13 0.12 22.60
C PRO A 149 1.67 1.09 21.50
N VAL A 150 2.59 1.63 20.70
CA VAL A 150 2.30 2.56 19.62
C VAL A 150 2.87 1.98 18.35
N PHE A 151 2.01 1.67 17.39
CA PHE A 151 2.44 1.20 16.08
C PHE A 151 3.33 2.23 15.39
N SER A 152 2.84 3.47 15.28
CA SER A 152 3.66 4.63 14.92
C SER A 152 2.90 5.92 15.21
N SER A 153 3.60 6.92 15.74
CA SER A 153 3.05 8.26 15.96
C SER A 153 3.02 9.15 14.71
N GLY A 154 3.53 8.68 13.57
CA GLY A 154 3.76 9.50 12.38
C GLY A 154 5.16 10.11 12.35
N HIS A 155 5.38 11.23 11.66
CA HIS A 155 6.71 11.83 11.53
C HIS A 155 7.30 12.26 12.88
N ASP A 156 8.63 12.28 12.94
CA ASP A 156 9.36 12.89 14.05
C ASP A 156 9.28 14.41 13.93
N LEU A 157 8.50 15.08 14.79
CA LEU A 157 8.29 16.52 14.71
C LEU A 157 9.59 17.33 14.92
N LYS A 158 10.62 16.72 15.52
CA LYS A 158 11.95 17.35 15.64
C LYS A 158 12.65 17.52 14.28
N GLU A 159 12.23 16.76 13.27
CA GLU A 159 12.74 16.85 11.89
C GLU A 159 11.92 17.84 11.03
N LEU A 160 10.88 18.46 11.59
CA LEU A 160 9.95 19.36 10.88
C LEU A 160 9.97 20.80 11.43
N THR A 161 11.05 21.20 12.10
CA THR A 161 11.22 22.54 12.64
C THR A 161 11.76 23.51 11.58
N GLU A 162 11.57 24.82 11.79
CA GLU A 162 12.10 25.85 10.88
C GLU A 162 13.61 25.71 10.62
N GLU A 163 14.38 25.34 11.65
CA GLU A 163 15.84 25.15 11.60
C GLU A 163 16.29 24.07 10.60
N GLN A 164 15.46 23.05 10.33
CA GLN A 164 15.80 21.99 9.38
C GLN A 164 15.64 22.43 7.92
N GLY A 165 14.77 23.41 7.67
CA GLY A 165 14.57 24.02 6.36
C GLY A 165 13.69 23.19 5.38
N PRO A 166 13.14 23.86 4.35
CA PRO A 166 12.14 23.31 3.45
C PRO A 166 12.66 22.14 2.58
N ASP A 167 13.95 22.10 2.26
CA ASP A 167 14.53 21.01 1.46
C ASP A 167 14.53 19.68 2.23
N TYR A 168 14.84 19.73 3.52
CA TYR A 168 14.79 18.55 4.39
C TYR A 168 13.36 18.08 4.62
N HIS A 169 12.42 19.01 4.84
CA HIS A 169 11.00 18.70 4.93
C HIS A 169 10.49 18.00 3.65
N THR A 170 10.89 18.53 2.48
CA THR A 170 10.57 17.94 1.18
C THR A 170 11.11 16.52 1.09
N GLN A 171 12.36 16.28 1.50
CA GLN A 171 12.95 14.95 1.52
C GLN A 171 12.16 13.97 2.39
N ILE A 172 11.72 14.37 3.58
CA ILE A 172 10.94 13.53 4.50
C ILE A 172 9.61 13.12 3.85
N PHE A 173 8.83 14.09 3.35
CA PHE A 173 7.51 13.82 2.79
C PHE A 173 7.58 13.03 1.48
N GLN A 174 8.58 13.28 0.64
CA GLN A 174 8.82 12.52 -0.59
C GLN A 174 9.25 11.08 -0.28
N THR A 175 10.17 10.89 0.67
CA THR A 175 10.59 9.54 1.11
C THR A 175 9.41 8.76 1.67
N CYS A 176 8.56 9.40 2.48
CA CYS A 176 7.34 8.79 3.01
C CYS A 176 6.38 8.38 1.89
N SER A 177 6.13 9.27 0.93
CA SER A 177 5.26 9.00 -0.22
C SER A 177 5.80 7.85 -1.08
N GLU A 178 7.11 7.81 -1.30
CA GLU A 178 7.78 6.73 -2.03
C GLU A 178 7.62 5.38 -1.32
N VAL A 179 7.80 5.32 0.01
CA VAL A 179 7.55 4.10 0.79
C VAL A 179 6.11 3.60 0.59
N MET A 180 5.11 4.49 0.67
CA MET A 180 3.70 4.09 0.49
C MET A 180 3.42 3.60 -0.94
N MET A 181 4.01 4.23 -1.96
CA MET A 181 3.91 3.77 -3.35
C MET A 181 4.60 2.42 -3.55
N GLN A 182 5.74 2.18 -2.91
CA GLN A 182 6.47 0.91 -2.97
C GLN A 182 5.67 -0.22 -2.36
N ILE A 183 4.92 0.02 -1.27
CA ILE A 183 4.00 -0.97 -0.69
C ILE A 183 2.94 -1.39 -1.72
N GLN A 184 2.27 -0.43 -2.36
CA GLN A 184 1.22 -0.73 -3.36
C GLN A 184 1.79 -1.42 -4.61
N ARG A 185 2.99 -1.03 -5.05
CA ARG A 185 3.67 -1.59 -6.24
C ARG A 185 4.45 -2.87 -5.94
N HIS A 186 4.54 -3.29 -4.69
CA HIS A 186 5.36 -4.42 -4.28
C HIS A 186 4.91 -5.72 -4.97
N PRO A 187 5.82 -6.59 -5.44
CA PRO A 187 5.48 -7.82 -6.13
C PRO A 187 4.73 -8.85 -5.26
N VAL A 188 4.79 -8.70 -3.93
CA VAL A 188 4.03 -9.52 -2.96
C VAL A 188 3.10 -8.66 -2.11
N PRO A 189 2.04 -9.25 -1.53
CA PRO A 189 1.15 -8.55 -0.60
C PRO A 189 1.88 -8.08 0.67
N VAL A 190 1.43 -6.96 1.22
CA VAL A 190 1.94 -6.37 2.47
C VAL A 190 0.80 -6.24 3.48
N ILE A 191 1.02 -6.77 4.68
CA ILE A 191 0.05 -6.83 5.76
C ILE A 191 0.50 -5.89 6.89
N ALA A 192 -0.35 -4.98 7.35
CA ALA A 192 -0.12 -4.27 8.61
C ALA A 192 -0.66 -5.09 9.79
N MET A 193 0.17 -5.33 10.81
CA MET A 193 -0.22 -5.93 12.09
C MET A 193 -0.15 -4.88 13.21
N VAL A 194 -1.30 -4.35 13.61
CA VAL A 194 -1.39 -3.17 14.47
C VAL A 194 -1.82 -3.56 15.89
N ASN A 195 -0.90 -3.44 16.84
CA ASN A 195 -1.19 -3.54 18.27
C ASN A 195 -1.03 -2.17 18.94
N GLY A 196 -2.15 -1.49 19.21
CA GLY A 196 -2.15 -0.16 19.84
C GLY A 196 -2.40 1.00 18.88
N LEU A 197 -1.76 2.14 19.14
CA LEU A 197 -2.09 3.42 18.48
C LEU A 197 -1.33 3.63 17.15
N ALA A 198 -2.03 4.03 16.09
CA ALA A 198 -1.44 4.49 14.83
C ALA A 198 -1.96 5.88 14.45
N THR A 199 -1.10 6.90 14.44
CA THR A 199 -1.51 8.29 14.17
C THR A 199 -0.77 8.93 13.00
N ALA A 200 -1.40 9.90 12.34
CA ALA A 200 -0.80 10.69 11.27
C ALA A 200 -0.17 9.78 10.19
N ALA A 201 1.13 9.91 9.92
CA ALA A 201 1.82 9.05 8.94
C ALA A 201 1.89 7.56 9.37
N GLY A 202 1.72 7.24 10.66
CA GLY A 202 1.52 5.87 11.14
C GLY A 202 0.19 5.29 10.67
N CYS A 203 -0.89 6.09 10.73
CA CYS A 203 -2.19 5.72 10.15
C CYS A 203 -2.12 5.64 8.61
N GLN A 204 -1.33 6.51 7.97
CA GLN A 204 -1.06 6.45 6.53
C GLN A 204 -0.42 5.12 6.12
N LEU A 205 0.54 4.63 6.91
CA LEU A 205 1.22 3.36 6.65
C LEU A 205 0.24 2.18 6.71
N VAL A 206 -0.63 2.16 7.71
CA VAL A 206 -1.69 1.13 7.84
C VAL A 206 -2.60 1.16 6.61
N ALA A 207 -3.14 2.33 6.26
CA ALA A 207 -4.04 2.52 5.12
C ALA A 207 -3.39 2.26 3.75
N SER A 208 -2.05 2.20 3.68
CA SER A 208 -1.31 1.94 2.44
C SER A 208 -1.00 0.46 2.24
N CYS A 209 -1.16 -0.39 3.26
CA CYS A 209 -0.99 -1.84 3.16
C CYS A 209 -2.18 -2.50 2.45
N ASP A 210 -1.96 -3.68 1.86
CA ASP A 210 -3.01 -4.39 1.13
C ASP A 210 -4.05 -5.01 2.07
N ILE A 211 -3.60 -5.44 3.26
CA ILE A 211 -4.41 -6.04 4.32
C ILE A 211 -3.97 -5.41 5.64
N ALA A 212 -4.93 -5.14 6.54
CA ALA A 212 -4.63 -4.68 7.89
C ALA A 212 -5.38 -5.49 8.94
N VAL A 213 -4.65 -6.03 9.91
CA VAL A 213 -5.16 -6.75 11.07
C VAL A 213 -4.79 -5.96 12.32
N ALA A 214 -5.75 -5.70 13.20
CA ALA A 214 -5.51 -4.98 14.44
C ALA A 214 -6.06 -5.71 15.66
N SER A 215 -5.45 -5.47 16.82
CA SER A 215 -6.09 -5.79 18.10
C SER A 215 -7.33 -4.90 18.31
N ASP A 216 -8.31 -5.39 19.05
CA ASP A 216 -9.51 -4.65 19.45
C ASP A 216 -9.22 -3.36 20.25
N LYS A 217 -8.13 -3.34 21.01
CA LYS A 217 -7.65 -2.14 21.72
C LYS A 217 -6.97 -1.09 20.83
N SER A 218 -6.73 -1.39 19.56
CA SER A 218 -6.04 -0.45 18.64
C SER A 218 -6.92 0.77 18.32
N SER A 219 -6.27 1.89 18.00
CA SER A 219 -6.95 3.12 17.61
C SER A 219 -6.17 3.88 16.53
N PHE A 220 -6.90 4.65 15.73
CA PHE A 220 -6.39 5.29 14.52
C PHE A 220 -6.80 6.76 14.47
N ALA A 221 -5.86 7.66 14.23
CA ALA A 221 -6.16 9.10 14.21
C ALA A 221 -5.34 9.87 13.18
N THR A 222 -5.83 11.04 12.78
CA THR A 222 -5.08 12.03 11.98
C THR A 222 -4.99 13.37 12.73
N PRO A 223 -4.30 13.42 13.89
CA PRO A 223 -4.39 14.55 14.83
C PRO A 223 -3.49 15.74 14.47
N GLY A 224 -2.96 15.80 13.25
CA GLY A 224 -1.99 16.82 12.86
C GLY A 224 -2.53 18.25 12.96
N VAL A 225 -3.85 18.43 12.86
CA VAL A 225 -4.49 19.75 13.04
C VAL A 225 -4.24 20.34 14.43
N ASN A 226 -4.12 19.49 15.46
CA ASN A 226 -3.89 19.90 16.85
C ASN A 226 -2.49 20.49 17.09
N ILE A 227 -1.58 20.29 16.14
CA ILE A 227 -0.20 20.81 16.16
C ILE A 227 0.08 21.77 15.00
N GLY A 228 -0.97 22.23 14.30
CA GLY A 228 -0.83 23.15 13.17
C GLY A 228 -0.28 22.52 11.87
N LEU A 229 -0.20 21.19 11.79
CA LEU A 229 0.28 20.47 10.61
C LEU A 229 -0.79 19.51 10.08
N PHE A 230 -1.65 20.01 9.18
CA PHE A 230 -2.75 19.21 8.64
C PHE A 230 -2.24 17.88 8.03
N CYS A 231 -2.93 16.77 8.30
CA CYS A 231 -2.57 15.43 7.84
C CYS A 231 -2.91 15.23 6.34
N SER A 232 -2.39 16.10 5.48
CA SER A 232 -2.65 16.07 4.03
C SER A 232 -2.16 14.80 3.35
N THR A 233 -0.92 14.38 3.60
CA THR A 233 -0.35 13.14 3.04
C THR A 233 -1.01 11.88 3.63
N PRO A 234 -1.30 11.77 4.95
CA PRO A 234 -2.18 10.71 5.46
C PRO A 234 -3.57 10.69 4.82
N GLY A 235 -4.15 11.86 4.53
CA GLY A 235 -5.45 12.00 3.89
C GLY A 235 -5.54 11.33 2.50
N VAL A 236 -4.41 11.15 1.80
CA VAL A 236 -4.36 10.42 0.51
C VAL A 236 -4.77 8.96 0.68
N ALA A 237 -4.19 8.27 1.66
CA ALA A 237 -4.48 6.87 1.93
C ALA A 237 -5.83 6.73 2.67
N LEU A 238 -6.07 7.56 3.68
CA LEU A 238 -7.31 7.53 4.45
C LEU A 238 -8.55 7.79 3.57
N GLY A 239 -8.48 8.78 2.67
CA GLY A 239 -9.58 9.09 1.75
C GLY A 239 -9.86 8.01 0.69
N ARG A 240 -8.98 7.02 0.54
CA ARG A 240 -9.17 5.82 -0.30
C ARG A 240 -9.63 4.60 0.52
N ALA A 241 -9.44 4.63 1.84
CA ALA A 241 -9.79 3.53 2.73
C ALA A 241 -11.21 3.68 3.33
N VAL A 242 -11.59 4.90 3.73
CA VAL A 242 -12.87 5.15 4.44
C VAL A 242 -13.77 6.14 3.70
N PRO A 243 -15.09 6.17 4.00
CA PRO A 243 -15.99 7.17 3.43
C PRO A 243 -15.54 8.60 3.73
N ARG A 244 -15.80 9.52 2.80
CA ARG A 244 -15.39 10.93 2.91
C ARG A 244 -15.81 11.60 4.22
N LYS A 245 -16.98 11.25 4.77
CA LYS A 245 -17.47 11.81 6.03
C LYS A 245 -16.61 11.40 7.23
N VAL A 246 -16.24 10.12 7.30
CA VAL A 246 -15.32 9.60 8.33
C VAL A 246 -13.93 10.21 8.14
N ALA A 247 -13.40 10.22 6.91
CA ALA A 247 -12.07 10.78 6.64
C ALA A 247 -11.96 12.26 7.04
N LEU A 248 -12.94 13.08 6.63
CA LEU A 248 -12.92 14.52 6.92
C LEU A 248 -13.16 14.81 8.40
N GLU A 249 -14.00 14.03 9.09
CA GLU A 249 -14.17 14.15 10.53
C GLU A 249 -12.85 13.88 11.26
N MET A 250 -12.18 12.76 10.96
CA MET A 250 -10.85 12.45 11.53
C MET A 250 -9.81 13.52 11.20
N LEU A 251 -9.80 14.07 9.98
CA LEU A 251 -8.81 15.06 9.53
C LEU A 251 -9.03 16.45 10.14
N PHE A 252 -10.29 16.87 10.31
CA PHE A 252 -10.63 18.19 10.85
C PHE A 252 -10.66 18.24 12.38
N THR A 253 -11.03 17.14 13.03
CA THR A 253 -11.12 17.07 14.51
C THR A 253 -9.85 16.51 15.14
N GLY A 254 -9.13 15.66 14.41
CA GLY A 254 -8.00 14.91 14.96
C GLY A 254 -8.39 13.79 15.92
N GLU A 255 -9.68 13.56 16.16
CA GLU A 255 -10.17 12.54 17.09
C GLU A 255 -9.86 11.12 16.58
N PRO A 256 -9.53 10.19 17.48
CA PRO A 256 -9.28 8.80 17.11
C PRO A 256 -10.59 8.05 16.84
N ILE A 257 -10.52 7.07 15.93
CA ILE A 257 -11.51 6.02 15.81
C ILE A 257 -10.96 4.72 16.42
N SER A 258 -11.85 3.92 17.02
CA SER A 258 -11.53 2.59 17.53
C SER A 258 -11.23 1.60 16.40
N ALA A 259 -10.57 0.48 16.72
CA ALA A 259 -10.39 -0.62 15.76
C ALA A 259 -11.72 -1.11 15.16
N GLN A 260 -12.78 -1.17 15.97
CA GLN A 260 -14.08 -1.64 15.51
C GLN A 260 -14.75 -0.69 14.52
N GLU A 261 -14.59 0.62 14.70
CA GLU A 261 -15.04 1.63 13.73
C GLU A 261 -14.17 1.62 12.48
N ALA A 262 -12.85 1.49 12.62
CA ALA A 262 -11.93 1.35 11.51
C ALA A 262 -12.27 0.13 10.63
N LEU A 263 -12.62 -1.01 11.22
CA LEU A 263 -13.13 -2.18 10.50
C LEU A 263 -14.46 -1.89 9.81
N ARG A 264 -15.42 -1.28 10.50
CA ARG A 264 -16.74 -0.94 9.94
C ARG A 264 -16.64 -0.05 8.70
N HIS A 265 -15.64 0.84 8.67
CA HIS A 265 -15.46 1.82 7.61
C HIS A 265 -14.44 1.41 6.53
N GLY A 266 -13.83 0.23 6.63
CA GLY A 266 -12.94 -0.30 5.59
C GLY A 266 -11.46 0.08 5.73
N LEU A 267 -11.06 0.72 6.84
CA LEU A 267 -9.64 0.95 7.14
C LEU A 267 -8.91 -0.34 7.53
N LEU A 268 -9.62 -1.29 8.15
CA LEU A 268 -9.08 -2.59 8.56
C LEU A 268 -9.80 -3.74 7.86
N SER A 269 -9.07 -4.84 7.65
CA SER A 269 -9.62 -6.09 7.14
C SER A 269 -10.13 -7.00 8.26
N LYS A 270 -9.48 -6.97 9.44
CA LYS A 270 -9.79 -7.80 10.61
C LYS A 270 -9.50 -7.07 11.91
N VAL A 271 -10.32 -7.34 12.91
CA VAL A 271 -10.11 -6.96 14.32
C VAL A 271 -10.30 -8.21 15.17
N VAL A 272 -9.36 -8.45 16.09
CA VAL A 272 -9.37 -9.62 17.00
C VAL A 272 -8.88 -9.18 18.38
N PRO A 273 -9.13 -9.96 19.44
CA PRO A 273 -8.48 -9.74 20.73
C PRO A 273 -6.95 -9.72 20.59
N GLU A 274 -6.26 -8.90 21.40
CA GLU A 274 -4.80 -8.74 21.34
C GLU A 274 -4.05 -10.08 21.35
N GLU A 275 -4.45 -11.01 22.21
CA GLU A 275 -3.84 -12.33 22.37
C GLU A 275 -3.97 -13.22 21.13
N ARG A 276 -4.87 -12.88 20.20
CA ARG A 276 -5.08 -13.59 18.92
C ARG A 276 -4.53 -12.84 17.71
N LEU A 277 -3.95 -11.66 17.90
CA LEU A 277 -3.48 -10.81 16.80
C LEU A 277 -2.43 -11.50 15.93
N GLU A 278 -1.42 -12.10 16.57
CA GLU A 278 -0.35 -12.81 15.85
C GLU A 278 -0.91 -14.06 15.15
N GLU A 279 -1.77 -14.83 15.82
CA GLU A 279 -2.40 -16.03 15.26
C GLU A 279 -3.16 -15.70 13.96
N GLU A 280 -4.06 -14.71 14.00
CA GLU A 280 -4.89 -14.35 12.84
C GLU A 280 -4.05 -13.72 11.71
N THR A 281 -3.05 -12.90 12.05
CA THR A 281 -2.14 -12.32 11.05
C THR A 281 -1.33 -13.42 10.35
N MET A 282 -0.76 -14.35 11.11
CA MET A 282 0.02 -15.45 10.56
C MET A 282 -0.83 -16.43 9.76
N LYS A 283 -2.10 -16.63 10.12
CA LYS A 283 -3.05 -17.42 9.32
C LYS A 283 -3.25 -16.83 7.92
N ILE A 284 -3.40 -15.51 7.80
CA ILE A 284 -3.51 -14.82 6.50
C ILE A 284 -2.19 -14.94 5.74
N ALA A 285 -1.06 -14.63 6.38
CA ALA A 285 0.26 -14.67 5.76
C ALA A 285 0.62 -16.08 5.26
N LYS A 286 0.40 -17.12 6.08
CA LYS A 286 0.60 -18.53 5.69
C LYS A 286 -0.31 -18.93 4.54
N LYS A 287 -1.55 -18.45 4.50
CA LYS A 287 -2.45 -18.72 3.37
C LYS A 287 -1.88 -18.12 2.09
N ILE A 288 -1.44 -16.87 2.10
CA ILE A 288 -0.82 -16.23 0.93
C ILE A 288 0.46 -16.97 0.52
N ALA A 289 1.32 -17.31 1.49
CA ALA A 289 2.57 -18.03 1.25
C ALA A 289 2.37 -19.44 0.66
N SER A 290 1.21 -20.05 0.88
CA SER A 290 0.84 -21.35 0.31
C SER A 290 0.33 -21.30 -1.15
N LEU A 291 0.18 -20.10 -1.73
CA LEU A 291 -0.29 -19.91 -3.11
C LEU A 291 0.89 -19.65 -4.06
N SER A 292 0.62 -19.68 -5.37
CA SER A 292 1.59 -19.29 -6.39
C SER A 292 1.96 -17.81 -6.27
N ARG A 293 3.26 -17.50 -6.22
CA ARG A 293 3.77 -16.12 -6.07
C ARG A 293 3.46 -15.32 -7.33
N SER A 294 3.73 -15.89 -8.50
CA SER A 294 3.53 -15.29 -9.82
C SER A 294 2.06 -14.94 -10.06
N VAL A 295 1.14 -15.84 -9.69
CA VAL A 295 -0.31 -15.58 -9.77
C VAL A 295 -0.74 -14.45 -8.83
N VAL A 296 -0.29 -14.47 -7.56
CA VAL A 296 -0.63 -13.41 -6.59
C VAL A 296 -0.03 -12.07 -7.01
N SER A 297 1.20 -12.07 -7.51
CA SER A 297 1.90 -10.88 -8.01
C SER A 297 1.18 -10.24 -9.20
N LEU A 298 0.79 -11.06 -10.19
CA LEU A 298 -0.02 -10.63 -11.33
C LEU A 298 -1.36 -10.04 -10.86
N GLY A 299 -2.03 -10.73 -9.92
CA GLY A 299 -3.30 -10.28 -9.36
C GLY A 299 -3.21 -8.92 -8.69
N LYS A 300 -2.20 -8.71 -7.84
CA LYS A 300 -1.97 -7.42 -7.16
C LYS A 300 -1.70 -6.29 -8.17
N ALA A 301 -0.79 -6.53 -9.11
CA ALA A 301 -0.45 -5.54 -10.14
C ALA A 301 -1.67 -5.17 -11.01
N ALA A 302 -2.43 -6.16 -11.46
CA ALA A 302 -3.63 -5.96 -12.27
C ALA A 302 -4.73 -5.21 -11.48
N PHE A 303 -4.92 -5.55 -10.20
CA PHE A 303 -5.92 -4.92 -9.34
C PHE A 303 -5.70 -3.41 -9.19
N TYR A 304 -4.48 -2.97 -8.88
CA TYR A 304 -4.19 -1.54 -8.75
C TYR A 304 -4.16 -0.82 -10.10
N LYS A 305 -3.78 -1.50 -11.19
CA LYS A 305 -3.78 -0.92 -12.54
C LYS A 305 -5.19 -0.63 -13.07
N GLN A 306 -6.16 -1.50 -12.76
CA GLN A 306 -7.55 -1.33 -13.22
C GLN A 306 -8.35 -0.31 -12.38
N LEU A 307 -8.03 -0.16 -11.09
CA LEU A 307 -8.85 0.60 -10.14
C LEU A 307 -9.16 2.05 -10.54
N PRO A 308 -8.23 2.83 -11.15
CA PRO A 308 -8.53 4.21 -11.56
C PRO A 308 -9.16 4.33 -12.96
N GLN A 309 -9.40 3.22 -13.67
CA GLN A 309 -9.84 3.23 -15.06
C GLN A 309 -11.37 3.35 -15.19
N ASP A 310 -11.84 3.77 -16.37
CA ASP A 310 -13.24 3.56 -16.73
C ASP A 310 -13.54 2.06 -16.88
N LEU A 311 -14.83 1.71 -16.81
CA LEU A 311 -15.26 0.31 -16.78
C LEU A 311 -14.82 -0.49 -18.02
N THR A 312 -14.79 0.13 -19.20
CA THR A 312 -14.40 -0.55 -20.45
C THR A 312 -12.91 -0.86 -20.43
N THR A 313 -12.09 0.14 -20.07
CA THR A 313 -10.64 -0.04 -19.95
C THR A 313 -10.28 -1.03 -18.84
N ALA A 314 -10.98 -0.99 -17.71
CA ALA A 314 -10.80 -1.92 -16.60
C ALA A 314 -11.05 -3.38 -17.04
N TYR A 315 -12.13 -3.66 -17.75
CA TYR A 315 -12.41 -5.01 -18.27
C TYR A 315 -11.44 -5.45 -19.37
N CYS A 316 -11.00 -4.54 -20.25
CA CYS A 316 -9.97 -4.84 -21.24
C CYS A 316 -8.66 -5.27 -20.57
N LEU A 317 -8.18 -4.49 -19.58
CA LEU A 317 -6.96 -4.80 -18.84
C LEU A 317 -7.07 -6.11 -18.05
N THR A 318 -8.18 -6.33 -17.35
CA THR A 318 -8.35 -7.51 -16.50
C THR A 318 -8.61 -8.78 -17.29
N SER A 319 -9.32 -8.70 -18.42
CA SER A 319 -9.51 -9.87 -19.30
C SER A 319 -8.18 -10.31 -19.94
N GLN A 320 -7.32 -9.37 -20.36
CA GLN A 320 -5.97 -9.71 -20.80
C GLN A 320 -5.14 -10.33 -19.66
N ALA A 321 -5.18 -9.75 -18.45
CA ALA A 321 -4.49 -10.33 -17.30
C ALA A 321 -4.96 -11.76 -16.98
N MET A 322 -6.24 -12.08 -17.19
CA MET A 322 -6.76 -13.45 -17.05
C MET A 322 -6.19 -14.39 -18.11
N VAL A 323 -6.08 -13.97 -19.37
CA VAL A 323 -5.44 -14.75 -20.45
C VAL A 323 -3.96 -15.02 -20.09
N ASP A 324 -3.25 -13.99 -19.65
CA ASP A 324 -1.85 -14.09 -19.24
C ASP A 324 -1.69 -15.03 -18.04
N ASN A 325 -2.60 -14.95 -17.05
CA ASN A 325 -2.61 -15.85 -15.89
C ASN A 325 -2.82 -17.31 -16.33
N VAL A 326 -3.75 -17.58 -17.23
CA VAL A 326 -4.02 -18.95 -17.72
C VAL A 326 -2.80 -19.50 -18.47
N ALA A 327 -2.03 -18.63 -19.13
CA ALA A 327 -0.79 -19.02 -19.81
C ALA A 327 0.38 -19.31 -18.86
N LEU A 328 0.33 -18.88 -17.59
CA LEU A 328 1.36 -19.21 -16.59
C LEU A 328 1.39 -20.71 -16.28
N GLN A 329 2.59 -21.22 -16.01
CA GLN A 329 2.79 -22.60 -15.55
C GLN A 329 1.93 -22.90 -14.31
N ASP A 330 1.95 -22.00 -13.31
CA ASP A 330 1.15 -22.16 -12.09
C ASP A 330 -0.35 -21.97 -12.33
N GLY A 331 -0.75 -21.20 -13.35
CA GLY A 331 -2.14 -21.12 -13.78
C GLY A 331 -2.65 -22.47 -14.29
N GLN A 332 -1.89 -23.11 -15.18
CA GLN A 332 -2.20 -24.44 -15.69
C GLN A 332 -2.13 -25.52 -14.61
N GLU A 333 -1.15 -25.45 -13.70
CA GLU A 333 -1.04 -26.38 -12.58
C GLU A 333 -2.24 -26.29 -11.64
N GLY A 334 -2.69 -25.08 -11.30
CA GLY A 334 -3.88 -24.87 -10.47
C GLY A 334 -5.14 -25.45 -11.11
N ILE A 335 -5.34 -25.22 -12.41
CA ILE A 335 -6.46 -25.76 -13.18
C ILE A 335 -6.41 -27.31 -13.20
N LYS A 336 -5.25 -27.89 -13.52
CA LYS A 336 -5.06 -29.35 -13.55
C LYS A 336 -5.30 -29.98 -12.19
N ALA A 337 -4.73 -29.41 -11.13
CA ALA A 337 -4.89 -29.90 -9.77
C ALA A 337 -6.36 -29.90 -9.33
N PHE A 338 -7.11 -28.85 -9.67
CA PHE A 338 -8.55 -28.76 -9.41
C PHE A 338 -9.35 -29.86 -10.13
N ILE A 339 -9.15 -30.02 -11.44
CA ILE A 339 -9.83 -31.05 -12.24
C ILE A 339 -9.51 -32.45 -11.72
N GLN A 340 -8.25 -32.68 -11.33
CA GLN A 340 -7.76 -33.96 -10.83
C GLN A 340 -8.01 -34.18 -9.33
N LYS A 341 -8.62 -33.23 -8.62
CA LYS A 341 -8.90 -33.28 -7.17
C LYS A 341 -7.65 -33.55 -6.30
N ARG A 342 -6.50 -32.95 -6.67
CA ARG A 342 -5.25 -33.03 -5.91
C ARG A 342 -4.80 -31.65 -5.43
N LYS A 343 -3.84 -31.61 -4.51
CA LYS A 343 -3.19 -30.35 -4.14
C LYS A 343 -2.28 -29.89 -5.31
N PRO A 344 -2.28 -28.59 -5.63
CA PRO A 344 -1.35 -28.04 -6.61
C PRO A 344 0.08 -27.99 -6.05
N ASN A 345 1.06 -28.17 -6.93
CA ASN A 345 2.49 -27.99 -6.64
C ASN A 345 3.03 -26.79 -7.40
N TRP A 346 3.17 -25.66 -6.70
CA TRP A 346 3.55 -24.40 -7.32
C TRP A 346 5.02 -24.39 -7.71
N SER A 347 5.27 -24.03 -8.95
CA SER A 347 6.58 -23.69 -9.45
C SER A 347 7.00 -22.25 -9.08
N HIS A 348 6.16 -21.54 -8.31
CA HIS A 348 6.15 -20.18 -7.74
C HIS A 348 5.96 -19.00 -8.71
#